data_AF-A0A965D0G9-F1
#
_entry.id   AF-A0A965D0G9-F1
#
_cell.length_a   1.000
_cell.length_b   1.000
_cell.length_c   1.000
_cell.angle_alpha   90.00
_cell.angle_beta   90.00
_cell.angle_gamma   90.00
#
_symmetry.space_group_name_H-M   'P 1'
#
loop_
_entity.id
_entity.type
_entity.pdbx_description
1 polymer ?
#
loop_
_entity_poly.entity_id
_entity_poly.type
_entity_poly.pdbx_seq_one_letter_code
_entity_poly.pdbx_strand_id
1 'polypeptide(L)'
;MDLSNTGGSITFGNDVTLLGLTTAANNFAITFNGTTNTFTNATSFTNTGALTLGNGGDTFTFTGGLNTTGVGGTVTLNGTVNTTNTALTLGSVTLGGATTLDSSATTNAGDVTIGAVTGGGNSLTLKTGAGVAGADVSGTTVSGVNALTLQNIGGTASFTGAVNATSLSADNTVVNVSSTGSGGTIANAVAFTNTGTLTLGQAAGTQTYTGGLNTNGVLGVVAVNGTLSTTNTALNLGAVTLGSQTTLSAGNGQIDVGAVTGGTFSLAANTTGATNFNGAISGVNALTTNAGAGSTTVA
;
A
#
# COMPACT_ATOMS: atom_id res chain seq x y z
N MET A 1 -32.29 -9.62 0.95
CA MET A 1 -32.70 -9.08 -0.36
C MET A 1 -32.06 -9.95 -1.42
N ASP A 2 -32.82 -10.36 -2.43
CA ASP A 2 -32.31 -11.17 -3.53
C ASP A 2 -32.42 -10.37 -4.83
N LEU A 3 -31.27 -10.17 -5.50
CA LEU A 3 -31.15 -9.47 -6.78
C LEU A 3 -30.83 -10.45 -7.92
N SER A 4 -30.92 -11.76 -7.72
CA SER A 4 -30.49 -12.76 -8.70
C SER A 4 -31.26 -12.72 -10.02
N ASN A 5 -32.53 -12.32 -10.00
CA ASN A 5 -33.39 -12.18 -11.18
C ASN A 5 -33.52 -10.74 -11.70
N THR A 6 -32.60 -9.86 -11.32
CA THR A 6 -32.59 -8.47 -11.79
C THR A 6 -31.77 -8.30 -13.06
N GLY A 7 -32.05 -7.22 -13.81
CA GLY A 7 -31.32 -6.82 -15.01
C GLY A 7 -31.19 -5.30 -15.06
N GLY A 8 -30.30 -4.80 -15.92
CA GLY A 8 -30.08 -3.36 -16.10
C GLY A 8 -29.28 -2.73 -14.95
N SER A 9 -29.67 -1.54 -14.49
CA SER A 9 -28.99 -0.85 -13.40
C SER A 9 -29.91 -0.74 -12.19
N ILE A 10 -29.38 -1.07 -11.01
CA ILE A 10 -30.07 -0.98 -9.73
C ILE A 10 -29.40 0.14 -8.95
N THR A 11 -30.19 1.11 -8.50
CA THR A 11 -29.69 2.21 -7.67
C THR A 11 -30.47 2.26 -6.37
N PHE A 12 -29.75 2.15 -5.26
CA PHE A 12 -30.27 2.42 -3.92
C PHE A 12 -29.93 3.87 -3.56
N GLY A 13 -30.92 4.75 -3.69
CA GLY A 13 -30.74 6.20 -3.48
C GLY A 13 -30.71 6.65 -2.01
N ASN A 14 -31.19 5.80 -1.09
CA ASN A 14 -31.22 6.04 0.34
C ASN A 14 -30.36 5.01 1.07
N ASP A 15 -30.18 5.22 2.38
CA ASP A 15 -29.53 4.29 3.31
C ASP A 15 -30.10 2.87 3.19
N VAL A 16 -29.20 1.90 3.04
CA VAL A 16 -29.54 0.48 2.95
C VAL A 16 -29.14 -0.24 4.23
N THR A 17 -30.11 -0.86 4.91
CA THR A 17 -29.84 -1.79 6.01
C THR A 17 -30.39 -3.16 5.63
N LEU A 18 -29.51 -4.15 5.48
CA LEU A 18 -29.88 -5.50 5.08
C LEU A 18 -29.23 -6.55 5.99
N LEU A 19 -30.03 -7.55 6.38
CA LEU A 19 -29.49 -8.75 7.01
C LEU A 19 -28.61 -9.54 6.03
N GLY A 20 -29.07 -9.72 4.78
CA GLY A 20 -28.32 -10.39 3.74
C GLY A 20 -28.68 -9.90 2.34
N LEU A 21 -27.72 -9.98 1.43
CA LEU A 21 -27.84 -9.60 0.02
C LEU A 21 -27.32 -10.75 -0.85
N THR A 22 -28.17 -11.22 -1.77
CA THR A 22 -27.79 -12.21 -2.79
C THR A 22 -27.74 -11.53 -4.15
N THR A 23 -26.64 -11.73 -4.88
CA THR A 23 -26.50 -11.34 -6.30
C THR A 23 -26.28 -12.57 -7.17
N ALA A 24 -26.38 -12.41 -8.49
CA ALA A 24 -26.06 -13.45 -9.46
C ALA A 24 -25.08 -12.94 -10.51
N ALA A 25 -24.39 -13.86 -11.19
CA ALA A 25 -23.48 -13.60 -12.29
C ALA A 25 -24.20 -13.20 -13.59
N ASN A 26 -24.97 -12.12 -13.52
CA ASN A 26 -25.71 -11.52 -14.62
C ASN A 26 -25.22 -10.10 -14.88
N ASN A 27 -25.43 -9.60 -16.10
CA ASN A 27 -25.01 -8.26 -16.49
C ASN A 27 -25.98 -7.20 -15.97
N PHE A 28 -25.84 -6.86 -14.69
CA PHE A 28 -26.50 -5.72 -14.09
C PHE A 28 -25.51 -4.92 -13.24
N ALA A 29 -25.72 -3.61 -13.21
CA ALA A 29 -24.96 -2.71 -12.37
C ALA A 29 -25.68 -2.49 -11.04
N ILE A 30 -24.91 -2.31 -9.96
CA ILE A 30 -25.44 -1.98 -8.64
C ILE A 30 -24.76 -0.71 -8.16
N THR A 31 -25.55 0.26 -7.73
CA THR A 31 -25.08 1.51 -7.16
C THR A 31 -25.76 1.75 -5.82
N PHE A 32 -24.97 2.02 -4.79
CA PHE A 32 -25.46 2.44 -3.48
C PHE A 32 -25.04 3.89 -3.21
N ASN A 33 -26.00 4.77 -2.99
CA ASN A 33 -25.79 6.21 -2.75
C ASN A 33 -26.28 6.64 -1.36
N GLY A 34 -26.73 5.70 -0.52
CA GLY A 34 -27.08 6.00 0.87
C GLY A 34 -25.85 6.49 1.63
N THR A 35 -26.04 7.45 2.53
CA THR A 35 -24.98 8.00 3.36
C THR A 35 -24.48 6.97 4.37
N THR A 36 -25.38 6.17 4.95
CA THR A 36 -25.01 5.09 5.86
C THR A 36 -25.66 3.78 5.45
N ASN A 37 -24.83 2.76 5.16
CA ASN A 37 -25.29 1.47 4.69
C ASN A 37 -24.73 0.35 5.57
N THR A 38 -25.56 -0.62 5.92
CA THR A 38 -25.20 -1.74 6.81
C THR A 38 -25.66 -3.07 6.21
N PHE A 39 -24.74 -4.02 6.17
CA PHE A 39 -24.95 -5.39 5.71
C PHE A 39 -24.45 -6.35 6.80
N THR A 40 -25.36 -7.11 7.40
CA THR A 40 -25.02 -7.93 8.58
C THR A 40 -24.32 -9.23 8.19
N ASN A 41 -24.88 -10.00 7.27
CA ASN A 41 -24.28 -11.24 6.79
C ASN A 41 -23.13 -10.97 5.81
N ALA A 42 -22.25 -11.95 5.65
CA ALA A 42 -21.20 -11.91 4.63
C ALA A 42 -21.82 -11.60 3.25
N THR A 43 -21.26 -10.61 2.57
CA THR A 43 -21.78 -10.14 1.28
C THR A 43 -20.77 -10.40 0.19
N SER A 44 -21.16 -11.19 -0.81
CA SER A 44 -20.37 -11.42 -2.02
C SER A 44 -21.10 -10.85 -3.22
N PHE A 45 -20.48 -9.91 -3.91
CA PHE A 45 -20.98 -9.39 -5.18
C PHE A 45 -20.44 -10.22 -6.34
N THR A 46 -21.36 -10.68 -7.18
CA THR A 46 -21.07 -11.54 -8.33
C THR A 46 -21.61 -11.00 -9.66
N ASN A 47 -22.26 -9.84 -9.63
CA ASN A 47 -22.79 -9.22 -10.84
C ASN A 47 -21.68 -8.88 -11.83
N THR A 48 -21.93 -9.08 -13.13
CA THR A 48 -20.91 -8.83 -14.16
C THR A 48 -20.91 -7.41 -14.68
N GLY A 49 -21.93 -6.61 -14.33
CA GLY A 49 -21.92 -5.16 -14.52
C GLY A 49 -21.10 -4.44 -13.45
N ALA A 50 -21.12 -3.10 -13.47
CA ALA A 50 -20.38 -2.28 -12.51
C ALA A 50 -20.96 -2.40 -11.08
N LEU A 51 -20.10 -2.25 -10.09
CA LEU A 51 -20.49 -2.06 -8.69
C LEU A 51 -19.97 -0.70 -8.22
N THR A 52 -20.85 0.16 -7.72
CA THR A 52 -20.48 1.46 -7.15
C THR A 52 -20.90 1.52 -5.69
N LEU A 53 -19.93 1.70 -4.80
CA LEU A 53 -20.13 1.92 -3.36
C LEU A 53 -19.90 3.40 -3.05
N GLY A 54 -21.02 4.13 -2.95
CA GLY A 54 -21.09 5.53 -2.59
C GLY A 54 -21.05 6.48 -3.78
N ASN A 55 -21.30 7.75 -3.49
CA ASN A 55 -21.14 8.91 -4.37
C ASN A 55 -20.36 10.06 -3.69
N GLY A 56 -19.87 9.88 -2.46
CA GLY A 56 -18.96 10.80 -1.79
C GLY A 56 -19.27 10.96 -0.31
N GLY A 57 -18.34 10.56 0.57
CA GLY A 57 -18.49 10.73 2.03
C GLY A 57 -19.39 9.67 2.70
N ASP A 58 -19.89 8.71 1.92
CA ASP A 58 -20.73 7.63 2.42
C ASP A 58 -19.95 6.62 3.26
N THR A 59 -20.66 5.90 4.12
CA THR A 59 -20.11 4.81 4.93
C THR A 59 -20.88 3.51 4.68
N PHE A 60 -20.12 2.45 4.42
CA PHE A 60 -20.61 1.09 4.28
C PHE A 60 -20.04 0.23 5.41
N THR A 61 -20.89 -0.53 6.10
CA THR A 61 -20.47 -1.49 7.12
C THR A 61 -20.93 -2.88 6.73
N PHE A 62 -19.99 -3.75 6.36
CA PHE A 62 -20.21 -5.17 6.06
C PHE A 62 -19.77 -6.02 7.25
N THR A 63 -20.65 -6.20 8.24
CA THR A 63 -20.33 -6.88 9.51
C THR A 63 -19.80 -8.30 9.28
N GLY A 64 -20.43 -9.06 8.38
CA GLY A 64 -20.01 -10.42 8.04
C GLY A 64 -18.87 -10.52 7.02
N GLY A 65 -18.30 -9.38 6.60
CA GLY A 65 -17.26 -9.31 5.58
C GLY A 65 -17.80 -8.98 4.19
N LEU A 66 -16.89 -8.55 3.32
CA LEU A 66 -17.18 -8.17 1.93
C LEU A 66 -16.27 -8.91 0.97
N ASN A 67 -16.83 -9.44 -0.11
CA ASN A 67 -16.10 -9.97 -1.24
C ASN A 67 -16.60 -9.36 -2.57
N THR A 68 -15.74 -8.66 -3.31
CA THR A 68 -16.06 -8.13 -4.65
C THR A 68 -15.26 -8.78 -5.78
N THR A 69 -14.47 -9.84 -5.52
CA THR A 69 -13.65 -10.49 -6.56
C THR A 69 -14.48 -11.20 -7.63
N GLY A 70 -15.76 -11.45 -7.35
CA GLY A 70 -16.72 -12.01 -8.31
C GLY A 70 -17.36 -10.97 -9.23
N VAL A 71 -17.12 -9.67 -9.02
CA VAL A 71 -17.65 -8.62 -9.89
C VAL A 71 -16.91 -8.63 -11.22
N GLY A 72 -17.65 -8.81 -12.32
CA GLY A 72 -17.07 -8.82 -13.67
C GLY A 72 -16.79 -7.44 -14.24
N GLY A 73 -17.48 -6.41 -13.75
CA GLY A 73 -17.31 -5.02 -14.14
C GLY A 73 -16.38 -4.24 -13.21
N THR A 74 -16.33 -2.92 -13.41
CA THR A 74 -15.55 -2.03 -12.53
C THR A 74 -16.20 -1.93 -11.15
N VAL A 75 -15.40 -2.15 -10.10
CA VAL A 75 -15.77 -1.79 -8.73
C VAL A 75 -15.28 -0.37 -8.46
N THR A 76 -16.20 0.56 -8.16
CA THR A 76 -15.91 1.96 -7.86
C THR A 76 -16.21 2.29 -6.40
N LEU A 77 -15.27 2.93 -5.72
CA LEU A 77 -15.37 3.30 -4.30
C LEU A 77 -15.34 4.82 -4.14
N ASN A 78 -16.27 5.37 -3.34
CA ASN A 78 -16.44 6.81 -3.14
C ASN A 78 -16.61 7.18 -1.65
N GLY A 79 -16.01 6.42 -0.74
CA GLY A 79 -16.20 6.67 0.69
C GLY A 79 -15.53 5.62 1.57
N THR A 80 -16.13 5.41 2.74
CA THR A 80 -15.61 4.49 3.73
C THR A 80 -16.27 3.12 3.58
N VAL A 81 -15.45 2.06 3.46
CA VAL A 81 -15.90 0.68 3.47
C VAL A 81 -15.28 -0.02 4.66
N ASN A 82 -16.15 -0.37 5.62
CA ASN A 82 -15.80 -1.03 6.86
C ASN A 82 -16.27 -2.49 6.85
N THR A 83 -15.53 -3.34 7.53
CA THR A 83 -16.04 -4.60 8.10
C THR A 83 -15.91 -4.56 9.62
N THR A 84 -16.20 -5.65 10.32
CA THR A 84 -16.11 -5.69 11.80
C THR A 84 -15.37 -6.93 12.26
N ASN A 85 -14.03 -6.90 12.21
CA ASN A 85 -13.17 -8.06 12.47
C ASN A 85 -13.39 -9.23 11.48
N THR A 86 -13.83 -8.91 10.28
CA THR A 86 -14.06 -9.88 9.18
C THR A 86 -13.32 -9.42 7.93
N ALA A 87 -13.05 -10.34 7.02
CA ALA A 87 -12.25 -10.03 5.83
C ALA A 87 -12.95 -8.99 4.93
N LEU A 88 -12.15 -8.04 4.43
CA LEU A 88 -12.50 -7.12 3.37
C LEU A 88 -11.71 -7.50 2.11
N THR A 89 -12.35 -8.22 1.20
CA THR A 89 -11.71 -8.76 -0.01
C THR A 89 -12.25 -8.07 -1.24
N LEU A 90 -11.39 -7.32 -1.92
CA LEU A 90 -11.73 -6.56 -3.11
C LEU A 90 -10.95 -7.08 -4.31
N GLY A 91 -11.64 -7.17 -5.46
CA GLY A 91 -10.97 -7.31 -6.75
C GLY A 91 -10.20 -6.04 -7.14
N SER A 92 -10.02 -5.80 -8.44
CA SER A 92 -9.52 -4.50 -8.90
C SER A 92 -10.55 -3.41 -8.65
N VAL A 93 -10.10 -2.25 -8.16
CA VAL A 93 -10.95 -1.13 -7.78
C VAL A 93 -10.52 0.17 -8.45
N THR A 94 -11.50 1.03 -8.69
CA THR A 94 -11.30 2.43 -9.06
C THR A 94 -11.79 3.32 -7.92
N LEU A 95 -11.01 4.33 -7.55
CA LEU A 95 -11.43 5.33 -6.58
C LEU A 95 -12.14 6.44 -7.34
N GLY A 96 -13.45 6.56 -7.18
CA GLY A 96 -14.22 7.70 -7.68
C GLY A 96 -14.20 8.89 -6.71
N GLY A 97 -13.87 8.63 -5.44
CA GLY A 97 -13.64 9.65 -4.42
C GLY A 97 -12.62 9.18 -3.37
N ALA A 98 -12.32 10.04 -2.41
CA ALA A 98 -11.46 9.67 -1.27
C ALA A 98 -12.04 8.44 -0.56
N THR A 99 -11.21 7.41 -0.39
CA THR A 99 -11.65 6.09 0.07
C THR A 99 -10.90 5.68 1.33
N THR A 100 -11.63 5.16 2.31
CA THR A 100 -11.06 4.48 3.48
C THR A 100 -11.52 3.03 3.49
N LEU A 101 -10.60 2.10 3.62
CA LEU A 101 -10.85 0.68 3.79
C LEU A 101 -10.39 0.26 5.19
N ASP A 102 -11.29 -0.26 6.00
CA ASP A 102 -11.04 -0.55 7.41
C ASP A 102 -11.70 -1.88 7.78
N SER A 103 -10.90 -2.92 8.09
CA SER A 103 -11.47 -4.19 8.54
C SER A 103 -11.87 -4.20 10.02
N SER A 104 -11.52 -3.14 10.76
CA SER A 104 -11.71 -2.96 12.20
C SER A 104 -11.34 -4.22 12.98
N ALA A 105 -10.17 -4.78 12.64
CA ALA A 105 -9.69 -6.04 13.17
C ALA A 105 -9.54 -5.98 14.70
N THR A 106 -10.03 -7.02 15.37
CA THR A 106 -9.77 -7.30 16.80
C THR A 106 -9.05 -8.63 16.99
N THR A 107 -8.88 -9.38 15.91
CA THR A 107 -8.20 -10.66 15.75
C THR A 107 -7.57 -10.71 14.34
N ASN A 108 -6.82 -11.76 14.03
CA ASN A 108 -6.24 -11.98 12.69
C ASN A 108 -7.24 -12.43 11.61
N ALA A 109 -8.56 -12.34 11.86
CA ALA A 109 -9.59 -12.61 10.86
C ALA A 109 -9.93 -11.37 10.00
N GLY A 110 -9.59 -10.18 10.49
CA GLY A 110 -9.88 -8.90 9.85
C GLY A 110 -8.77 -8.47 8.90
N ASP A 111 -8.52 -9.22 7.84
CA ASP A 111 -7.57 -8.79 6.80
C ASP A 111 -8.25 -7.90 5.76
N VAL A 112 -7.46 -7.03 5.14
CA VAL A 112 -7.85 -6.28 3.94
C VAL A 112 -7.06 -6.81 2.75
N THR A 113 -7.74 -7.40 1.77
CA THR A 113 -7.13 -7.84 0.51
C THR A 113 -7.70 -7.05 -0.64
N ILE A 114 -6.85 -6.50 -1.50
CA ILE A 114 -7.25 -5.62 -2.61
C ILE A 114 -6.49 -6.02 -3.87
N GLY A 115 -7.18 -6.06 -5.00
CA GLY A 115 -6.58 -6.20 -6.32
C GLY A 115 -5.79 -4.95 -6.74
N ALA A 116 -5.82 -4.63 -8.03
CA ALA A 116 -5.18 -3.41 -8.53
C ALA A 116 -6.04 -2.17 -8.17
N VAL A 117 -5.40 -1.08 -7.77
CA VAL A 117 -6.05 0.20 -7.45
C VAL A 117 -5.76 1.23 -8.53
N THR A 118 -6.82 1.77 -9.13
CA THR A 118 -6.77 2.97 -9.97
C THR A 118 -7.32 4.16 -9.17
N GLY A 119 -6.45 5.05 -8.74
CA GLY A 119 -6.76 6.13 -7.79
C GLY A 119 -7.47 7.34 -8.38
N GLY A 120 -7.30 7.64 -9.67
CA GLY A 120 -7.95 8.79 -10.31
C GLY A 120 -7.63 10.17 -9.69
N GLY A 121 -6.52 10.28 -8.94
CA GLY A 121 -6.15 11.46 -8.16
C GLY A 121 -6.78 11.53 -6.76
N ASN A 122 -7.53 10.50 -6.34
CA ASN A 122 -8.12 10.42 -5.01
C ASN A 122 -7.15 9.82 -3.98
N SER A 123 -7.44 10.07 -2.70
CA SER A 123 -6.70 9.51 -1.57
C SER A 123 -7.25 8.13 -1.18
N LEU A 124 -6.37 7.24 -0.77
CA LEU A 124 -6.68 5.92 -0.23
C LEU A 124 -6.09 5.77 1.17
N THR A 125 -6.93 5.42 2.13
CA THR A 125 -6.51 5.07 3.50
C THR A 125 -6.81 3.59 3.76
N LEU A 126 -5.82 2.85 4.24
CA LEU A 126 -5.93 1.42 4.55
C LEU A 126 -5.69 1.19 6.04
N LYS A 127 -6.60 0.45 6.68
CA LYS A 127 -6.58 0.13 8.11
C LYS A 127 -7.02 -1.30 8.35
N THR A 128 -6.49 -1.92 9.40
CA THR A 128 -7.05 -3.16 9.93
C THR A 128 -7.46 -2.96 11.38
N GLY A 129 -6.54 -3.18 12.31
CA GLY A 129 -6.69 -2.93 13.74
C GLY A 129 -5.32 -2.67 14.35
N ALA A 130 -5.20 -1.58 15.11
CA ALA A 130 -3.94 -1.20 15.74
C ALA A 130 -3.48 -2.28 16.72
N GLY A 131 -2.23 -2.75 16.57
CA GLY A 131 -1.62 -3.74 17.46
C GLY A 131 -2.20 -5.16 17.34
N VAL A 132 -3.08 -5.44 16.38
CA VAL A 132 -3.62 -6.78 16.15
C VAL A 132 -2.66 -7.57 15.26
N ALA A 133 -1.83 -8.40 15.90
CA ALA A 133 -0.84 -9.22 15.19
C ALA A 133 -1.50 -10.10 14.13
N GLY A 134 -0.97 -10.05 12.91
CA GLY A 134 -1.46 -10.81 11.76
C GLY A 134 -2.75 -10.28 11.13
N ALA A 135 -3.21 -9.08 11.50
CA ALA A 135 -4.23 -8.37 10.73
C ALA A 135 -3.55 -7.58 9.59
N ASP A 136 -3.56 -8.18 8.41
CA ASP A 136 -2.73 -7.77 7.27
C ASP A 136 -3.50 -6.93 6.25
N VAL A 137 -2.75 -6.13 5.48
CA VAL A 137 -3.20 -5.49 4.25
C VAL A 137 -2.41 -6.08 3.09
N SER A 138 -3.08 -6.67 2.10
CA SER A 138 -2.47 -7.23 0.90
C SER A 138 -3.00 -6.56 -0.36
N GLY A 139 -2.10 -6.02 -1.17
CA GLY A 139 -2.39 -5.31 -2.42
C GLY A 139 -1.49 -5.75 -3.56
N THR A 140 -1.90 -5.42 -4.79
CA THR A 140 -1.04 -5.55 -5.98
C THR A 140 -0.47 -4.20 -6.40
N THR A 141 -0.92 -3.65 -7.53
CA THR A 141 -0.50 -2.34 -8.06
C THR A 141 -1.38 -1.24 -7.51
N VAL A 142 -0.79 -0.09 -7.15
CA VAL A 142 -1.50 1.15 -6.84
C VAL A 142 -1.07 2.21 -7.84
N SER A 143 -2.01 2.85 -8.53
CA SER A 143 -1.69 3.84 -9.56
C SER A 143 -2.54 5.10 -9.45
N GLY A 144 -1.92 6.27 -9.58
CA GLY A 144 -2.63 7.54 -9.65
C GLY A 144 -3.38 7.90 -8.37
N VAL A 145 -2.87 7.51 -7.20
CA VAL A 145 -3.41 7.91 -5.89
C VAL A 145 -2.76 9.22 -5.46
N ASN A 146 -3.54 10.17 -4.95
CA ASN A 146 -2.97 11.39 -4.37
C ASN A 146 -2.22 11.07 -3.06
N ALA A 147 -2.91 10.52 -2.06
CA ALA A 147 -2.28 10.06 -0.83
C ALA A 147 -2.62 8.60 -0.56
N LEU A 148 -1.59 7.74 -0.44
CA LEU A 148 -1.72 6.40 0.12
C LEU A 148 -1.32 6.46 1.60
N THR A 149 -2.28 6.26 2.49
CA THR A 149 -2.07 6.32 3.94
C THR A 149 -2.26 4.92 4.53
N LEU A 150 -1.22 4.43 5.21
CA LEU A 150 -1.23 3.17 5.95
C LEU A 150 -1.23 3.50 7.44
N GLN A 151 -2.25 3.06 8.15
CA GLN A 151 -2.39 3.32 9.59
C GLN A 151 -3.14 2.19 10.29
N ASN A 152 -2.84 1.95 11.57
CA ASN A 152 -3.49 0.93 12.39
C ASN A 152 -3.45 -0.47 11.75
N ILE A 153 -2.28 -0.89 11.26
CA ILE A 153 -2.08 -2.21 10.66
C ILE A 153 -1.18 -3.01 11.59
N GLY A 154 -1.78 -3.89 12.40
CA GLY A 154 -1.05 -4.71 13.37
C GLY A 154 -0.21 -5.83 12.75
N GLY A 155 -0.46 -6.17 11.50
CA GLY A 155 0.35 -7.10 10.70
C GLY A 155 1.23 -6.39 9.67
N THR A 156 1.12 -6.80 8.41
CA THR A 156 1.92 -6.32 7.30
C THR A 156 1.06 -5.61 6.27
N ALA A 157 1.47 -4.40 5.87
CA ALA A 157 0.99 -3.78 4.65
C ALA A 157 1.89 -4.20 3.48
N SER A 158 1.39 -5.05 2.59
CA SER A 158 2.14 -5.66 1.49
C SER A 158 1.58 -5.25 0.13
N PHE A 159 2.46 -4.78 -0.76
CA PHE A 159 2.15 -4.46 -2.16
C PHE A 159 3.13 -5.19 -3.07
N THR A 160 2.57 -6.08 -3.90
CA THR A 160 3.35 -6.92 -4.82
C THR A 160 3.52 -6.30 -6.21
N GLY A 161 2.74 -5.26 -6.52
CA GLY A 161 2.85 -4.48 -7.74
C GLY A 161 3.47 -3.10 -7.50
N ALA A 162 3.63 -2.33 -8.58
CA ALA A 162 4.18 -0.97 -8.46
C ALA A 162 3.23 -0.06 -7.67
N VAL A 163 3.79 0.74 -6.76
CA VAL A 163 3.05 1.76 -6.00
C VAL A 163 3.38 3.13 -6.59
N ASN A 164 2.40 3.78 -7.22
CA ASN A 164 2.50 5.12 -7.78
C ASN A 164 1.52 6.06 -7.09
N ALA A 165 2.05 6.96 -6.26
CA ALA A 165 1.25 7.94 -5.51
C ALA A 165 1.96 9.28 -5.39
N THR A 166 1.20 10.36 -5.16
CA THR A 166 1.81 11.66 -4.87
C THR A 166 2.47 11.65 -3.49
N SER A 167 1.80 11.13 -2.47
CA SER A 167 2.36 10.90 -1.13
C SER A 167 2.07 9.50 -0.60
N LEU A 168 3.00 8.97 0.19
CA LEU A 168 2.88 7.73 0.94
C LEU A 168 3.21 8.00 2.41
N SER A 169 2.34 7.57 3.32
CA SER A 169 2.63 7.51 4.76
C SER A 169 2.46 6.09 5.29
N ALA A 170 3.38 5.68 6.15
CA ALA A 170 3.24 4.54 7.03
C ALA A 170 3.49 5.00 8.46
N ASP A 171 2.39 5.16 9.19
CA ASP A 171 2.39 5.68 10.55
C ASP A 171 3.01 4.64 11.51
N ASN A 172 3.42 5.08 12.70
CA ASN A 172 3.96 4.20 13.76
C ASN A 172 2.94 3.20 14.34
N THR A 173 1.71 3.21 13.85
CA THR A 173 0.67 2.23 14.15
C THR A 173 0.66 1.06 13.15
N VAL A 174 1.52 1.13 12.13
CA VAL A 174 1.79 0.04 11.19
C VAL A 174 3.00 -0.75 11.70
N VAL A 175 2.86 -2.08 11.78
CA VAL A 175 3.97 -2.95 12.18
C VAL A 175 4.92 -3.14 11.01
N ASN A 176 4.53 -3.92 9.99
CA ASN A 176 5.41 -4.16 8.84
C ASN A 176 4.91 -3.45 7.57
N VAL A 177 5.84 -3.04 6.72
CA VAL A 177 5.57 -2.54 5.37
C VAL A 177 6.43 -3.32 4.39
N SER A 178 5.82 -3.79 3.29
CA SER A 178 6.48 -4.50 2.21
C SER A 178 6.04 -3.94 0.88
N SER A 179 6.90 -3.15 0.22
CA SER A 179 6.67 -2.65 -1.15
C SER A 179 7.67 -3.32 -2.08
N THR A 180 7.24 -4.40 -2.72
CA THR A 180 8.11 -5.31 -3.48
C THR A 180 7.73 -5.39 -4.95
N GLY A 181 7.08 -4.36 -5.49
CA GLY A 181 6.83 -4.23 -6.91
C GLY A 181 8.10 -3.94 -7.71
N SER A 182 8.07 -4.26 -9.01
CA SER A 182 9.25 -4.10 -9.89
C SER A 182 9.54 -2.64 -10.21
N GLY A 183 8.55 -1.78 -9.97
CA GLY A 183 8.56 -0.35 -10.16
C GLY A 183 7.87 0.37 -9.00
N GLY A 184 7.66 1.66 -9.19
CA GLY A 184 6.89 2.50 -8.27
C GLY A 184 7.48 3.90 -8.23
N THR A 185 6.63 4.90 -8.09
CA THR A 185 7.03 6.30 -7.97
C THR A 185 6.23 6.98 -6.87
N ILE A 186 6.94 7.49 -5.86
CA ILE A 186 6.37 8.43 -4.89
C ILE A 186 6.92 9.81 -5.19
N ALA A 187 6.03 10.78 -5.41
CA ALA A 187 6.44 12.12 -5.83
C ALA A 187 7.02 12.94 -4.66
N ASN A 188 6.33 12.94 -3.52
CA ASN A 188 6.75 13.67 -2.33
C ASN A 188 7.82 12.90 -1.54
N ALA A 189 8.50 13.62 -0.63
CA ALA A 189 9.41 12.99 0.31
C ALA A 189 8.66 11.98 1.19
N VAL A 190 9.26 10.82 1.43
CA VAL A 190 8.70 9.77 2.30
C VAL A 190 9.60 9.55 3.50
N ALA A 191 8.99 9.54 4.69
CA ALA A 191 9.65 9.13 5.93
C ALA A 191 8.87 7.96 6.54
N PHE A 192 9.48 6.77 6.57
CA PHE A 192 8.86 5.59 7.18
C PHE A 192 9.06 5.61 8.70
N THR A 193 7.99 5.31 9.43
CA THR A 193 7.99 5.28 10.91
C THR A 193 7.38 4.00 11.49
N ASN A 194 7.18 2.98 10.65
CA ASN A 194 6.61 1.70 11.07
C ASN A 194 7.52 1.01 12.10
N THR A 195 6.91 0.22 12.99
CA THR A 195 7.60 -0.30 14.17
C THR A 195 8.32 -1.63 13.94
N GLY A 196 7.93 -2.36 12.91
CA GLY A 196 8.48 -3.64 12.49
C GLY A 196 9.33 -3.54 11.23
N THR A 197 9.32 -4.60 10.43
CA THR A 197 10.16 -4.71 9.23
C THR A 197 9.64 -3.79 8.13
N LEU A 198 10.56 -3.05 7.51
CA LEU A 198 10.34 -2.35 6.25
C LEU A 198 11.09 -3.07 5.13
N THR A 199 10.39 -3.60 4.13
CA THR A 199 10.98 -4.19 2.92
C THR A 199 10.69 -3.30 1.72
N LEU A 200 11.75 -2.85 1.06
CA LEU A 200 11.67 -2.03 -0.15
C LEU A 200 12.35 -2.73 -1.34
N GLY A 201 11.59 -2.83 -2.43
CA GLY A 201 12.05 -3.22 -3.75
C GLY A 201 12.06 -4.72 -3.96
N GLN A 202 12.56 -5.12 -5.11
CA GLN A 202 12.82 -6.51 -5.48
C GLN A 202 14.07 -6.59 -6.34
N ALA A 203 14.65 -7.78 -6.50
CA ALA A 203 15.79 -7.99 -7.38
C ALA A 203 15.49 -7.46 -8.81
N ALA A 204 16.42 -6.68 -9.36
CA ALA A 204 16.30 -5.99 -10.65
C ALA A 204 15.14 -4.97 -10.79
N GLY A 205 14.33 -4.76 -9.74
CA GLY A 205 13.30 -3.71 -9.72
C GLY A 205 13.89 -2.33 -9.47
N THR A 206 13.13 -1.28 -9.79
CA THR A 206 13.50 0.12 -9.51
C THR A 206 12.35 0.89 -8.89
N GLN A 207 12.47 1.29 -7.63
CA GLN A 207 11.55 2.22 -6.99
C GLN A 207 12.13 3.64 -7.00
N THR A 208 11.28 4.62 -7.32
CA THR A 208 11.66 6.04 -7.37
C THR A 208 10.93 6.83 -6.28
N TYR A 209 11.68 7.53 -5.44
CA TYR A 209 11.20 8.43 -4.40
C TYR A 209 11.66 9.84 -4.76
N THR A 210 10.93 10.51 -5.65
CA THR A 210 11.36 11.76 -6.29
C THR A 210 11.71 12.83 -5.25
N GLY A 211 10.87 13.00 -4.22
CA GLY A 211 11.08 13.98 -3.15
C GLY A 211 12.08 13.56 -2.07
N GLY A 212 12.61 12.33 -2.14
CA GLY A 212 13.55 11.78 -1.15
C GLY A 212 12.95 10.63 -0.34
N LEU A 213 13.84 9.85 0.27
CA LEU A 213 13.50 8.67 1.08
C LEU A 213 14.23 8.76 2.42
N ASN A 214 13.50 8.55 3.52
CA ASN A 214 14.05 8.47 4.87
C ASN A 214 13.52 7.23 5.61
N THR A 215 14.40 6.34 6.05
CA THR A 215 14.06 5.16 6.87
C THR A 215 14.61 5.21 8.29
N ASN A 216 15.20 6.33 8.73
CA ASN A 216 15.76 6.49 10.08
C ASN A 216 14.70 6.40 11.19
N GLY A 217 13.42 6.60 10.85
CA GLY A 217 12.30 6.47 11.79
C GLY A 217 11.78 5.04 11.96
N VAL A 218 12.27 4.08 11.17
CA VAL A 218 11.85 2.67 11.27
C VAL A 218 12.51 2.05 12.48
N LEU A 219 11.72 1.40 13.35
CA LEU A 219 12.25 0.77 14.56
C LEU A 219 12.73 -0.66 14.33
N GLY A 220 12.18 -1.35 13.33
CA GLY A 220 12.57 -2.70 12.95
C GLY A 220 13.64 -2.76 11.87
N VAL A 221 13.77 -3.94 11.24
CA VAL A 221 14.75 -4.17 10.17
C VAL A 221 14.33 -3.44 8.90
N VAL A 222 15.26 -2.74 8.25
CA VAL A 222 15.07 -2.22 6.90
C VAL A 222 15.76 -3.15 5.90
N ALA A 223 14.97 -3.85 5.09
CA ALA A 223 15.45 -4.68 3.99
C ALA A 223 15.33 -3.92 2.66
N VAL A 224 16.43 -3.82 1.92
CA VAL A 224 16.46 -3.14 0.62
C VAL A 224 16.88 -4.07 -0.51
N ASN A 225 16.29 -3.86 -1.68
CA ASN A 225 16.44 -4.72 -2.84
C ASN A 225 16.43 -3.90 -4.14
N GLY A 226 17.17 -4.36 -5.14
CA GLY A 226 17.21 -3.73 -6.46
C GLY A 226 17.65 -2.27 -6.39
N THR A 227 17.02 -1.41 -7.18
CA THR A 227 17.37 0.02 -7.21
C THR A 227 16.38 0.82 -6.38
N LEU A 228 16.89 1.61 -5.44
CA LEU A 228 16.17 2.72 -4.81
C LEU A 228 16.74 4.02 -5.34
N SER A 229 15.90 4.79 -6.04
CA SER A 229 16.29 6.02 -6.70
C SER A 229 15.57 7.22 -6.10
N THR A 230 16.26 8.35 -5.93
CA THR A 230 15.67 9.66 -5.70
C THR A 230 16.02 10.58 -6.88
N THR A 231 15.42 11.77 -6.95
CA THR A 231 15.69 12.72 -8.04
C THR A 231 16.29 13.99 -7.47
N ASN A 232 17.62 14.02 -7.34
CA ASN A 232 18.34 15.20 -6.82
C ASN A 232 17.95 15.56 -5.38
N THR A 233 17.54 14.55 -4.61
CA THR A 233 17.05 14.66 -3.23
C THR A 233 17.69 13.60 -2.35
N ALA A 234 17.67 13.79 -1.04
CA ALA A 234 18.38 12.92 -0.11
C ALA A 234 17.78 11.50 -0.08
N LEU A 235 18.68 10.53 0.05
CA LEU A 235 18.39 9.13 0.29
C LEU A 235 19.04 8.77 1.63
N ASN A 236 18.22 8.76 2.70
CA ASN A 236 18.65 8.58 4.07
C ASN A 236 18.14 7.24 4.61
N LEU A 237 19.02 6.26 4.70
CA LEU A 237 18.69 4.95 5.23
C LEU A 237 19.31 4.76 6.62
N GLY A 238 18.52 4.20 7.54
CA GLY A 238 19.02 3.70 8.81
C GLY A 238 19.94 2.48 8.63
N ALA A 239 19.98 1.59 9.62
CA ALA A 239 20.63 0.29 9.44
C ALA A 239 19.86 -0.55 8.41
N VAL A 240 20.56 -1.14 7.43
CA VAL A 240 19.96 -1.90 6.34
C VAL A 240 20.52 -3.30 6.19
N THR A 241 19.66 -4.22 5.76
CA THR A 241 20.03 -5.55 5.25
C THR A 241 19.76 -5.58 3.76
N LEU A 242 20.72 -6.07 2.97
CA LEU A 242 20.54 -6.27 1.53
C LEU A 242 19.82 -7.61 1.31
N GLY A 243 18.65 -7.58 0.67
CA GLY A 243 17.95 -8.80 0.25
C GLY A 243 18.32 -9.25 -1.17
N SER A 244 18.99 -8.38 -1.94
CA SER A 244 19.52 -8.65 -3.27
C SER A 244 20.59 -7.61 -3.63
N GLN A 245 21.17 -7.73 -4.83
CA GLN A 245 22.02 -6.70 -5.41
C GLN A 245 21.31 -5.35 -5.36
N THR A 246 21.90 -4.39 -4.65
CA THR A 246 21.26 -3.10 -4.35
C THR A 246 22.01 -1.95 -5.00
N THR A 247 21.27 -1.03 -5.60
CA THR A 247 21.76 0.26 -6.10
C THR A 247 20.98 1.38 -5.41
N LEU A 248 21.68 2.26 -4.73
CA LEU A 248 21.16 3.52 -4.22
C LEU A 248 21.54 4.61 -5.22
N SER A 249 20.58 5.37 -5.73
CA SER A 249 20.83 6.41 -6.74
C SER A 249 20.19 7.72 -6.32
N ALA A 250 20.96 8.81 -6.19
CA ALA A 250 20.42 10.08 -5.71
C ALA A 250 20.66 11.29 -6.63
N GLY A 251 21.22 11.10 -7.83
CA GLY A 251 21.54 12.21 -8.72
C GLY A 251 22.60 13.13 -8.10
N ASN A 252 22.22 14.35 -7.69
CA ASN A 252 23.06 15.24 -6.87
C ASN A 252 22.70 15.25 -5.37
N GLY A 253 21.70 14.49 -4.95
CA GLY A 253 21.27 14.37 -3.57
C GLY A 253 22.26 13.56 -2.72
N GLN A 254 22.31 13.82 -1.42
CA GLN A 254 23.14 13.05 -0.50
C GLN A 254 22.63 11.61 -0.33
N ILE A 255 23.54 10.66 -0.21
CA ILE A 255 23.26 9.29 0.22
C ILE A 255 23.83 9.10 1.62
N ASP A 256 22.97 8.92 2.61
CA ASP A 256 23.35 8.53 3.96
C ASP A 256 22.83 7.13 4.25
N VAL A 257 23.71 6.25 4.73
CA VAL A 257 23.35 4.88 5.11
C VAL A 257 23.94 4.59 6.49
N GLY A 258 23.15 3.97 7.37
CA GLY A 258 23.63 3.42 8.63
C GLY A 258 24.50 2.17 8.44
N ALA A 259 24.44 1.25 9.41
CA ALA A 259 25.11 -0.04 9.27
C ALA A 259 24.54 -0.85 8.08
N VAL A 260 25.38 -1.64 7.41
CA VAL A 260 25.00 -2.46 6.26
C VAL A 260 25.31 -3.93 6.53
N THR A 261 24.30 -4.79 6.40
CA THR A 261 24.45 -6.25 6.39
C THR A 261 24.19 -6.77 4.97
N GLY A 262 25.25 -7.19 4.28
CA GLY A 262 25.23 -7.45 2.85
C GLY A 262 24.79 -8.84 2.41
N GLY A 263 24.88 -9.87 3.26
CA GLY A 263 24.44 -11.23 2.90
C GLY A 263 25.10 -11.80 1.63
N THR A 264 26.32 -11.37 1.29
CA THR A 264 27.09 -11.59 0.05
C THR A 264 26.57 -10.86 -1.20
N PHE A 265 25.60 -9.96 -1.07
CA PHE A 265 25.19 -9.05 -2.14
C PHE A 265 26.13 -7.85 -2.23
N SER A 266 26.23 -7.26 -3.42
CA SER A 266 26.97 -6.00 -3.58
C SER A 266 26.05 -4.80 -3.32
N LEU A 267 26.65 -3.66 -3.02
CA LEU A 267 25.98 -2.38 -2.85
C LEU A 267 26.65 -1.34 -3.75
N ALA A 268 25.87 -0.66 -4.57
CA ALA A 268 26.32 0.51 -5.33
C ALA A 268 25.64 1.76 -4.75
N ALA A 269 26.41 2.79 -4.40
CA ALA A 269 25.91 4.10 -4.01
C ALA A 269 26.29 5.14 -5.06
N ASN A 270 25.29 5.60 -5.80
CA ASN A 270 25.46 6.43 -6.99
C ASN A 270 24.92 7.85 -6.77
N THR A 271 25.81 8.79 -6.54
CA THR A 271 25.48 10.22 -6.42
C THR A 271 26.68 11.10 -6.77
N THR A 272 26.41 12.32 -7.20
CA THR A 272 27.40 13.41 -7.29
C THR A 272 27.48 14.24 -6.01
N GLY A 273 26.51 14.10 -5.10
CA GLY A 273 26.53 14.62 -3.74
C GLY A 273 27.40 13.78 -2.79
N ALA A 274 27.29 14.03 -1.49
CA ALA A 274 28.01 13.26 -0.48
C ALA A 274 27.47 11.84 -0.36
N THR A 275 28.35 10.88 -0.06
CA THR A 275 28.00 9.50 0.31
C THR A 275 28.59 9.20 1.69
N ASN A 276 27.74 8.95 2.68
CA ASN A 276 28.19 8.64 4.05
C ASN A 276 27.70 7.27 4.49
N PHE A 277 28.64 6.42 4.91
CA PHE A 277 28.36 5.17 5.61
C PHE A 277 28.66 5.38 7.09
N ASN A 278 27.59 5.56 7.88
CA ASN A 278 27.65 5.97 9.29
C ASN A 278 27.67 4.78 10.26
N GLY A 279 27.97 3.57 9.78
CA GLY A 279 28.03 2.36 10.58
C GLY A 279 28.78 1.23 9.89
N ALA A 280 28.98 0.13 10.62
CA ALA A 280 29.73 -1.02 10.14
C ALA A 280 29.12 -1.62 8.86
N ILE A 281 29.98 -1.95 7.90
CA ILE A 281 29.62 -2.65 6.66
C ILE A 281 30.13 -4.09 6.78
N SER A 282 29.23 -5.06 6.72
CA SER A 282 29.55 -6.47 6.92
C SER A 282 28.89 -7.35 5.85
N GLY A 283 29.58 -8.38 5.39
CA GLY A 283 29.05 -9.34 4.42
C GLY A 283 28.66 -8.75 3.05
N VAL A 284 29.11 -7.55 2.69
CA VAL A 284 28.93 -6.99 1.35
C VAL A 284 30.00 -7.57 0.42
N ASN A 285 29.61 -8.11 -0.74
CA ASN A 285 30.55 -8.70 -1.70
C ASN A 285 31.38 -7.63 -2.43
N ALA A 286 30.73 -6.57 -2.90
CA ALA A 286 31.41 -5.39 -3.42
C ALA A 286 30.66 -4.12 -2.99
N LEU A 287 31.42 -3.12 -2.57
CA LEU A 287 30.91 -1.79 -2.30
C LEU A 287 31.46 -0.85 -3.37
N THR A 288 30.59 -0.25 -4.17
CA THR A 288 30.97 0.76 -5.16
C THR A 288 30.33 2.09 -4.83
N THR A 289 31.09 3.16 -5.01
CA THR A 289 30.60 4.53 -4.91
C THR A 289 31.05 5.29 -6.14
N ASN A 290 30.19 6.12 -6.73
CA ASN A 290 30.58 6.99 -7.85
C ASN A 290 30.59 8.47 -7.47
N ALA A 291 30.70 8.77 -6.16
CA ALA A 291 30.80 10.12 -5.61
C ALA A 291 31.71 10.97 -6.50
N GLY A 292 31.09 11.86 -7.29
CA GLY A 292 31.78 12.67 -8.28
C GLY A 292 32.64 13.73 -7.59
N ALA A 293 32.17 14.98 -7.57
CA ALA A 293 32.78 16.04 -6.77
C ALA A 293 32.41 15.94 -5.26
N GLY A 294 31.48 15.05 -4.90
CA GLY A 294 31.11 14.77 -3.51
C GLY A 294 32.15 13.95 -2.75
N SER A 295 32.11 14.03 -1.42
CA SER A 295 32.97 13.22 -0.54
C SER A 295 32.31 11.87 -0.24
N THR A 296 33.14 10.82 -0.12
CA THR A 296 32.75 9.54 0.46
C THR A 296 33.36 9.41 1.85
N THR A 297 32.51 9.21 2.87
CA THR A 297 32.94 8.95 4.25
C THR A 297 32.53 7.55 4.68
N VAL A 298 33.43 6.83 5.36
CA VAL A 298 33.16 5.52 5.98
C VAL A 298 33.65 5.59 7.42
N ALA A 299 32.74 5.38 8.38
CA ALA A 299 33.03 5.42 9.82
C ALA A 299 33.64 4.11 10.36
#